data_AF-A0A2I2F6J8-F1
#
_entry.id   AF-A0A2I2F6J8-F1
#
_cell.length_a   1.000
_cell.length_b   1.000
_cell.length_c   1.000
_cell.angle_alpha   90.00
_cell.angle_beta   90.00
_cell.angle_gamma   90.00
#
_symmetry.space_group_name_H-M   'P 1'
#
loop_
_entity.id
_entity.type
_entity.pdbx_description
1 polymer ?
#
loop_
_entity_poly.entity_id
_entity_poly.type
_entity_poly.pdbx_seq_one_letter_code
_entity_poly.pdbx_strand_id
1 'polypeptide(L)'
;MTSGEPGIVDKEGTPDVFKMAVAELRKRGSLSTAIKEASSMDWRAERPRLDEYLEKLDMQPAYLPRVGELALWTTGFEGELAWNPTTKSIQIYSPTDGQYHGTPEWRAGVVGQVPEEEVMLQDLVETAPKSSGINYSGFRVETFPDPLSMDKSYSLHYRYVPLKCIKPFNAYEIFLQGIPRTQLHPSIEYAMTIMSSFSLLDKYHFQGTWPDASISCRGIFIGAELLAIGDAVRLHTPSVDIMVIDTINLHLTNCIEDPTSPQLAEEYKVRISGKVYAKHASKSRHDIHPQPLNPDQVADVFQTLGMTDHGSWYRVHEGKTITVSQDMIIGRCYEPDALQLLFGTLDCTLDVAGVLKARAYSRQVDHRIAEGKTWFWGDFRTQTLAIDSLNGEDVGHYSETRDVKMWRANLKIIDGDANPVDMRMAKIPGDPGRPSKPKSSFAEVGKLSKLVSTGLGGTDVSNTVSEAEEGSGQGMYGEDEGEGEGEEGEEEMNEEDQEEFVARLDQLRGGTEESEGGDWVPESKRPKHV
;
A
#
# COMPACT_ATOMS: atom_id res chain seq x y z
N MET A 1 -41.59 -13.10 19.52
CA MET A 1 -40.14 -12.87 19.60
C MET A 1 -39.49 -13.82 18.60
N THR A 2 -39.36 -13.38 17.36
CA THR A 2 -38.61 -14.10 16.32
C THR A 2 -37.15 -13.71 16.48
N SER A 3 -36.33 -14.67 16.87
CA SER A 3 -34.86 -14.59 16.84
C SER A 3 -34.42 -14.15 15.45
N GLY A 4 -33.95 -12.91 15.33
CA GLY A 4 -33.41 -12.39 14.08
C GLY A 4 -32.18 -13.17 13.68
N GLU A 5 -32.05 -13.47 12.38
CA GLU A 5 -30.83 -14.03 11.80
C GLU A 5 -29.62 -13.22 12.29
N PRO A 6 -28.53 -13.88 12.74
CA PRO A 6 -27.31 -13.15 13.05
C PRO A 6 -26.89 -12.33 11.82
N GLY A 7 -26.70 -11.02 12.01
CA GLY A 7 -26.34 -10.13 10.91
C GLY A 7 -25.02 -10.55 10.27
N ILE A 8 -24.89 -10.32 8.96
CA ILE A 8 -23.64 -10.50 8.22
C ILE A 8 -22.65 -9.44 8.70
N VAL A 9 -21.75 -9.83 9.60
CA VAL A 9 -20.75 -8.96 10.23
C VAL A 9 -19.35 -9.55 10.08
N ASP A 10 -18.34 -8.68 10.11
CA ASP A 10 -16.93 -9.04 10.16
C ASP A 10 -16.48 -9.44 11.59
N LYS A 11 -15.19 -9.72 11.75
CA LYS A 11 -14.57 -10.11 13.04
C LYS A 11 -14.68 -9.02 14.11
N GLU A 12 -14.79 -7.76 13.68
CA GLU A 12 -14.95 -6.59 14.54
C GLU A 12 -16.42 -6.39 14.98
N GLY A 13 -17.33 -7.12 14.35
CA GLY A 13 -18.77 -6.99 14.55
C GLY A 13 -19.32 -5.72 13.89
N THR A 14 -18.68 -5.27 12.82
CA THR A 14 -19.16 -4.25 11.88
C THR A 14 -19.82 -4.96 10.68
N PRO A 15 -20.85 -4.39 10.03
CA PRO A 15 -21.47 -5.00 8.86
C PRO A 15 -20.47 -5.27 7.73
N ASP A 16 -20.39 -6.52 7.27
CA ASP A 16 -19.52 -6.91 6.15
C ASP A 16 -20.23 -6.57 4.84
N VAL A 17 -19.92 -5.37 4.34
CA VAL A 17 -20.55 -4.79 3.15
C VAL A 17 -20.31 -5.60 1.88
N PHE A 18 -19.22 -6.37 1.81
CA PHE A 18 -18.86 -7.14 0.61
C PHE A 18 -19.65 -8.44 0.54
N LYS A 19 -19.75 -9.18 1.64
CA LYS A 19 -20.65 -10.34 1.71
C LYS A 19 -22.10 -9.95 1.53
N MET A 20 -22.51 -8.83 2.13
CA MET A 20 -23.85 -8.30 1.93
C MET A 20 -24.11 -8.00 0.44
N ALA A 21 -23.12 -7.43 -0.27
CA ALA A 21 -23.23 -7.18 -1.71
C ALA A 21 -23.29 -8.48 -2.53
N VAL A 22 -22.51 -9.51 -2.18
CA VAL A 22 -22.58 -10.83 -2.84
C VAL A 22 -23.95 -11.49 -2.62
N ALA A 23 -24.46 -11.48 -1.39
CA ALA A 23 -25.78 -12.02 -1.07
C ALA A 23 -26.88 -11.27 -1.83
N GLU A 24 -26.76 -9.96 -2.00
CA GLU A 24 -27.72 -9.16 -2.76
C GLU A 24 -27.59 -9.38 -4.27
N LEU A 25 -26.38 -9.52 -4.79
CA LEU A 25 -26.11 -9.87 -6.19
C LEU A 25 -26.79 -11.19 -6.55
N ARG A 26 -26.67 -12.20 -5.68
CA ARG A 26 -27.36 -13.47 -5.85
C ARG A 26 -28.88 -13.30 -5.93
N LYS A 27 -29.45 -12.53 -5.01
CA LYS A 27 -30.92 -12.33 -4.94
C LYS A 27 -31.46 -11.61 -6.17
N ARG A 28 -30.73 -10.61 -6.68
CA ARG A 28 -31.17 -9.75 -7.80
C ARG A 28 -30.74 -10.25 -9.17
N GLY A 29 -29.74 -11.12 -9.25
CA GLY A 29 -29.08 -11.57 -10.48
C GLY A 29 -28.07 -10.56 -11.03
N SER A 30 -28.28 -9.26 -10.85
CA SER A 30 -27.31 -8.20 -11.14
C SER A 30 -27.31 -7.13 -10.06
N LEU A 31 -26.15 -6.53 -9.81
CA LEU A 31 -25.97 -5.48 -8.82
C LEU A 31 -24.96 -4.46 -9.33
N SER A 32 -25.20 -3.19 -9.00
CA SER A 32 -24.25 -2.10 -9.15
C SER A 32 -24.53 -1.11 -8.03
N THR A 33 -23.61 -0.98 -7.08
CA THR A 33 -23.79 -0.16 -5.89
C THR A 33 -22.47 0.41 -5.41
N ALA A 34 -22.51 1.65 -4.92
CA ALA A 34 -21.38 2.21 -4.19
C ALA A 34 -21.16 1.44 -2.88
N ILE A 35 -19.91 1.29 -2.49
CA ILE A 35 -19.50 0.72 -1.21
C ILE A 35 -19.42 1.85 -0.20
N LYS A 36 -20.06 1.66 0.95
CA LYS A 36 -20.03 2.60 2.09
C LYS A 36 -20.02 1.80 3.37
N GLU A 37 -18.98 1.97 4.19
CA GLU A 37 -18.85 1.31 5.47
C GLU A 37 -19.15 2.31 6.59
N ALA A 38 -20.34 2.91 6.55
CA ALA A 38 -20.72 3.94 7.53
C ALA A 38 -20.76 3.40 8.97
N SER A 39 -20.73 2.09 9.21
CA SER A 39 -20.63 1.52 10.55
C SER A 39 -19.19 1.23 10.99
N SER A 40 -18.20 1.47 10.13
CA SER A 40 -16.77 1.41 10.44
C SER A 40 -16.28 2.81 10.87
N MET A 41 -15.63 2.89 12.03
CA MET A 41 -15.06 4.15 12.53
C MET A 41 -13.90 4.60 11.65
N ASP A 42 -13.08 3.63 11.24
CA ASP A 42 -11.95 3.82 10.35
C ASP A 42 -12.38 4.41 9.03
N TRP A 43 -13.38 3.80 8.38
CA TRP A 43 -13.91 4.30 7.12
C TRP A 43 -14.38 5.75 7.24
N ARG A 44 -15.07 6.10 8.33
CA ARG A 44 -15.55 7.47 8.56
C ARG A 44 -14.44 8.47 8.84
N ALA A 45 -13.45 8.08 9.65
CA ALA A 45 -12.34 8.96 10.03
C ALA A 45 -11.42 9.25 8.83
N GLU A 46 -11.20 8.26 7.98
CA GLU A 46 -10.32 8.37 6.82
C GLU A 46 -10.99 9.06 5.62
N ARG A 47 -12.30 8.89 5.42
CA ARG A 47 -12.99 9.30 4.17
C ARG A 47 -12.63 10.72 3.70
N PRO A 48 -12.75 11.79 4.53
CA PRO A 48 -12.48 13.15 4.04
C PRO A 48 -11.02 13.32 3.59
N ARG A 49 -10.08 12.76 4.37
CA ARG A 49 -8.65 12.88 4.09
C ARG A 49 -8.20 12.02 2.91
N LEU A 50 -8.82 10.85 2.73
CA LEU A 50 -8.53 9.97 1.61
C LEU A 50 -8.98 10.60 0.29
N ASP A 51 -10.17 11.21 0.25
CA ASP A 51 -10.64 11.93 -0.94
C ASP A 51 -9.70 13.11 -1.26
N GLU A 52 -9.35 13.94 -0.26
CA GLU A 52 -8.36 15.02 -0.44
C GLU A 52 -6.98 14.50 -0.89
N TYR A 53 -6.54 13.36 -0.36
CA TYR A 53 -5.25 12.78 -0.71
C TYR A 53 -5.23 12.31 -2.16
N LEU A 54 -6.27 11.61 -2.61
CA LEU A 54 -6.38 11.13 -3.98
C LEU A 54 -6.49 12.29 -4.98
N GLU A 55 -7.24 13.34 -4.66
CA GLU A 55 -7.29 14.56 -5.49
C GLU A 55 -5.92 15.26 -5.59
N LYS A 56 -5.13 15.25 -4.51
CA LYS A 56 -3.76 15.78 -4.53
C LYS A 56 -2.82 14.94 -5.41
N LEU A 57 -3.01 13.63 -5.47
CA LEU A 57 -2.16 12.75 -6.30
C LEU A 57 -2.23 13.11 -7.77
N ASP A 58 -3.39 13.53 -8.28
CA ASP A 58 -3.58 13.96 -9.67
C ASP A 58 -2.74 15.18 -10.07
N MET A 59 -2.27 15.96 -9.09
CA MET A 59 -1.47 17.16 -9.31
C MET A 59 -0.02 17.00 -8.87
N GLN A 60 0.34 15.87 -8.25
CA GLN A 60 1.68 15.63 -7.75
C GLN A 60 2.58 15.02 -8.84
N PRO A 61 3.83 15.51 -8.99
CA PRO A 61 4.79 14.86 -9.87
C PRO A 61 5.04 13.40 -9.49
N ALA A 62 5.16 12.54 -10.50
CA ALA A 62 5.29 11.10 -10.33
C ALA A 62 6.60 10.70 -9.64
N TYR A 63 7.66 11.50 -9.76
CA TYR A 63 8.94 11.25 -9.08
C TYR A 63 8.88 11.40 -7.54
N LEU A 64 7.83 12.02 -7.00
CA LEU A 64 7.72 12.22 -5.56
C LEU A 64 7.31 10.92 -4.84
N PRO A 65 8.02 10.54 -3.77
CA PRO A 65 7.62 9.43 -2.92
C PRO A 65 6.28 9.72 -2.25
N ARG A 66 5.37 8.73 -2.26
CA ARG A 66 4.05 8.79 -1.62
C ARG A 66 4.08 8.09 -0.26
N VAL A 67 3.16 8.45 0.63
CA VAL A 67 3.03 7.81 1.95
C VAL A 67 2.77 6.31 1.78
N GLY A 68 3.47 5.49 2.56
CA GLY A 68 3.41 4.02 2.49
C GLY A 68 4.27 3.39 1.40
N GLU A 69 4.94 4.18 0.55
CA GLU A 69 5.90 3.65 -0.43
C GLU A 69 7.21 3.24 0.25
N LEU A 70 7.88 2.26 -0.37
CA LEU A 70 9.26 1.94 -0.04
C LEU A 70 10.20 2.85 -0.83
N ALA A 71 11.22 3.36 -0.16
CA ALA A 71 12.28 4.14 -0.78
C ALA A 71 13.66 3.65 -0.32
N LEU A 72 14.65 3.83 -1.20
CA LEU A 72 16.06 3.78 -0.81
C LEU A 72 16.42 5.15 -0.23
N TRP A 73 16.97 5.19 0.97
CA TRP A 73 17.25 6.44 1.67
C TRP A 73 18.56 6.40 2.45
N THR A 74 19.09 7.58 2.75
CA THR A 74 20.28 7.78 3.58
C THR A 74 20.07 8.98 4.50
N THR A 75 20.80 9.06 5.61
CA THR A 75 20.59 10.12 6.61
C THR A 75 21.00 11.52 6.15
N GLY A 76 21.81 11.60 5.09
CA GLY A 76 22.36 12.85 4.57
C GLY A 76 23.70 12.62 3.87
N PHE A 77 24.01 13.45 2.88
CA PHE A 77 25.34 13.57 2.28
C PHE A 77 25.55 14.95 1.68
N GLU A 78 26.82 15.34 1.57
CA GLU A 78 27.27 16.58 0.93
C GLU A 78 28.07 16.26 -0.34
N GLY A 79 27.76 16.95 -1.43
CA GLY A 79 28.26 16.64 -2.77
C GLY A 79 27.18 16.01 -3.67
N GLU A 80 27.63 15.47 -4.79
CA GLU A 80 26.79 14.93 -5.86
C GLU A 80 26.92 13.41 -5.92
N LEU A 81 25.85 12.70 -6.32
CA LEU A 81 25.95 11.27 -6.62
C LEU A 81 26.51 11.11 -8.04
N ALA A 82 27.68 10.50 -8.15
CA ALA A 82 28.37 10.29 -9.42
C ALA A 82 28.90 8.87 -9.56
N TRP A 83 28.94 8.37 -10.80
CA TRP A 83 29.53 7.07 -11.10
C TRP A 83 31.05 7.09 -10.96
N ASN A 84 31.59 6.29 -10.05
CA ASN A 84 33.03 6.09 -9.94
C ASN A 84 33.46 4.88 -10.80
N PRO A 85 34.20 5.08 -11.91
CA PRO A 85 34.60 3.99 -12.81
C PRO A 85 35.59 3.00 -12.18
N THR A 86 36.31 3.42 -11.13
CA THR A 86 37.30 2.59 -10.44
C THR A 86 36.63 1.54 -9.57
N THR A 87 35.66 1.98 -8.75
CA THR A 87 34.91 1.10 -7.86
C THR A 87 33.66 0.51 -8.50
N LYS A 88 33.29 0.99 -9.70
CA LYS A 88 32.07 0.62 -10.43
C LYS A 88 30.82 0.74 -9.57
N SER A 89 30.72 1.87 -8.87
CA SER A 89 29.62 2.18 -7.96
C SER A 89 29.26 3.66 -8.01
N ILE A 90 28.03 3.99 -7.65
CA ILE A 90 27.60 5.38 -7.44
C ILE A 90 28.12 5.84 -6.08
N GLN A 91 28.91 6.91 -6.07
CA GLN A 91 29.56 7.45 -4.89
C GLN A 91 29.28 8.94 -4.75
N ILE A 92 29.45 9.45 -3.54
CA ILE A 92 29.39 10.88 -3.24
C ILE A 92 30.67 11.51 -3.78
N TYR A 93 30.55 12.34 -4.79
CA TYR A 93 31.62 13.15 -5.36
C TYR A 93 31.52 14.57 -4.82
N SER A 94 32.63 15.10 -4.32
CA SER A 94 32.72 16.49 -3.90
C SER A 94 33.39 17.29 -5.02
N PRO A 95 32.65 18.20 -5.69
CA PRO A 95 33.25 19.08 -6.70
C PRO A 95 34.29 20.03 -6.11
N THR A 96 34.24 20.27 -4.79
CA THR A 96 35.10 21.22 -4.10
C THR A 96 36.53 20.71 -3.94
N ASP A 97 36.69 19.43 -3.61
CA ASP A 97 38.01 18.79 -3.44
C ASP A 97 38.38 17.87 -4.62
N GLY A 98 37.44 17.59 -5.52
CA GLY A 98 37.63 16.73 -6.68
C GLY A 98 37.76 15.24 -6.31
N GLN A 99 37.20 14.81 -5.19
CA GLN A 99 37.35 13.45 -4.65
C GLN A 99 36.01 12.73 -4.45
N TYR A 100 36.10 11.40 -4.41
CA TYR A 100 34.99 10.53 -4.03
C TYR A 100 35.07 10.18 -2.54
N HIS A 101 33.97 10.33 -1.82
CA HIS A 101 33.83 10.03 -0.39
C HIS A 101 33.16 8.69 -0.10
N GLY A 102 33.11 7.79 -1.10
CA GLY A 102 32.48 6.48 -0.97
C GLY A 102 30.98 6.51 -1.25
N THR A 103 30.31 5.39 -0.97
CA THR A 103 28.88 5.22 -1.22
C THR A 103 28.07 5.78 -0.05
N PRO A 104 26.89 6.38 -0.28
CA PRO A 104 25.96 6.69 0.81
C PRO A 104 25.63 5.44 1.63
N GLU A 105 25.37 5.63 2.93
CA GLU A 105 24.87 4.58 3.81
C GLU A 105 23.38 4.30 3.50
N TRP A 106 23.14 3.65 2.37
CA TRP A 106 21.81 3.34 1.89
C TRP A 106 21.09 2.34 2.80
N ARG A 107 19.83 2.64 3.07
CA ARG A 107 18.86 1.80 3.76
C ARG A 107 17.59 1.76 2.92
N ALA A 108 16.80 0.70 3.04
CA ALA A 108 15.39 0.79 2.65
C ALA A 108 14.56 1.34 3.81
N GLY A 109 13.48 2.04 3.48
CA GLY A 109 12.55 2.57 4.45
C GLY A 109 11.16 2.85 3.88
N VAL A 110 10.20 3.02 4.77
CA VAL A 110 8.81 3.39 4.46
C VAL A 110 8.67 4.89 4.60
N VAL A 111 8.07 5.54 3.60
CA VAL A 111 7.71 6.96 3.67
C VAL A 111 6.50 7.11 4.58
N GLY A 112 6.71 7.64 5.79
CA GLY A 112 5.64 7.86 6.76
C GLY A 112 4.97 9.24 6.62
N GLN A 113 5.73 10.24 6.18
CA GLN A 113 5.24 11.61 6.03
C GLN A 113 5.91 12.30 4.83
N VAL A 114 5.13 13.08 4.08
CA VAL A 114 5.61 13.96 3.00
C VAL A 114 5.71 15.42 3.49
N PRO A 115 6.54 16.27 2.87
CA PRO A 115 6.67 17.68 3.23
C PRO A 115 5.35 18.46 3.15
N GLU A 116 5.20 19.45 4.03
CA GLU A 116 4.16 20.47 3.93
C GLU A 116 4.55 21.60 2.96
N GLU A 117 5.85 21.86 2.85
CA GLU A 117 6.39 22.81 1.87
C GLU A 117 6.50 22.19 0.48
N GLU A 118 6.43 23.05 -0.54
CA GLU A 118 6.58 22.64 -1.94
C GLU A 118 7.96 21.99 -2.19
N VAL A 119 7.93 20.87 -2.90
CA VAL A 119 9.11 20.13 -3.34
C VAL A 119 9.33 20.42 -4.81
N MET A 120 10.50 20.99 -5.13
CA MET A 120 10.87 21.39 -6.48
C MET A 120 11.64 20.25 -7.15
N LEU A 121 11.60 20.18 -8.48
CA LEU A 121 12.34 19.16 -9.24
C LEU A 121 13.85 19.13 -8.90
N GLN A 122 14.45 20.30 -8.68
CA GLN A 122 15.86 20.41 -8.29
C GLN A 122 16.19 19.72 -6.95
N ASP A 123 15.20 19.55 -6.05
CA ASP A 123 15.37 18.88 -4.76
C ASP A 123 15.82 17.42 -4.91
N LEU A 124 15.70 16.81 -6.11
CA LEU A 124 16.22 15.47 -6.42
C LEU A 124 17.75 15.35 -6.29
N VAL A 125 18.47 16.45 -6.53
CA VAL A 125 19.94 16.50 -6.56
C VAL A 125 20.49 17.49 -5.52
N GLU A 126 19.81 18.62 -5.31
CA GLU A 126 20.23 19.67 -4.38
C GLU A 126 19.03 20.26 -3.65
N THR A 127 19.11 20.33 -2.33
CA THR A 127 18.02 20.86 -1.50
C THR A 127 17.87 22.37 -1.70
N ALA A 128 16.76 22.78 -2.30
CA ALA A 128 16.35 24.17 -2.44
C ALA A 128 16.22 24.83 -1.06
N PRO A 129 16.46 26.15 -0.92
CA PRO A 129 16.20 26.87 0.32
C PRO A 129 14.75 26.67 0.78
N LYS A 130 14.57 26.21 2.03
CA LYS A 130 13.25 25.99 2.66
C LYS A 130 13.02 27.01 3.77
N SER A 131 11.76 27.38 3.99
CA SER A 131 11.37 28.37 4.99
C SER A 131 11.24 27.77 6.39
N SER A 132 10.92 26.48 6.47
CA SER A 132 10.72 25.72 7.71
C SER A 132 11.81 24.69 7.92
N GLY A 133 11.90 24.20 9.16
CA GLY A 133 12.81 23.12 9.53
C GLY A 133 12.52 21.82 8.75
N ILE A 134 13.51 20.93 8.70
CA ILE A 134 13.45 19.68 7.94
C ILE A 134 12.28 18.77 8.34
N ASN A 135 11.74 18.92 9.55
CA ASN A 135 10.56 18.19 10.02
C ASN A 135 9.25 18.63 9.33
N TYR A 136 9.24 19.79 8.67
CA TYR A 136 8.12 20.28 7.86
C TYR A 136 8.46 20.27 6.35
N SER A 137 9.73 20.47 6.01
CA SER A 137 10.19 20.59 4.62
C SER A 137 10.82 19.33 4.04
N GLY A 138 11.03 18.29 4.85
CA GLY A 138 11.58 17.00 4.46
C GLY A 138 10.60 15.85 4.65
N PHE A 139 10.98 14.68 4.15
CA PHE A 139 10.19 13.45 4.26
C PHE A 139 10.58 12.70 5.52
N ARG A 140 9.60 12.21 6.28
CA ARG A 140 9.86 11.24 7.35
C ARG A 140 9.97 9.86 6.73
N VAL A 141 11.15 9.25 6.84
CA VAL A 141 11.40 7.88 6.38
C VAL A 141 11.80 7.02 7.57
N GLU A 142 11.08 5.90 7.74
CA GLU A 142 11.30 4.89 8.79
C GLU A 142 12.08 3.71 8.20
N THR A 143 13.18 3.28 8.85
CA THR A 143 13.96 2.13 8.36
C THR A 143 13.08 0.89 8.31
N PHE A 144 13.07 0.19 7.18
CA PHE A 144 12.17 -0.94 7.01
C PHE A 144 12.61 -2.12 7.89
N PRO A 145 11.76 -2.62 8.80
CA PRO A 145 12.05 -3.80 9.61
C PRO A 145 11.91 -5.08 8.80
N ASP A 146 12.32 -6.21 9.40
CA ASP A 146 12.11 -7.52 8.79
C ASP A 146 10.61 -7.83 8.77
N PRO A 147 9.97 -7.97 7.58
CA PRO A 147 8.55 -8.28 7.50
C PRO A 147 8.21 -9.66 8.08
N LEU A 148 9.20 -10.55 8.20
CA LEU A 148 9.05 -11.95 8.62
C LEU A 148 9.43 -12.18 10.10
N SER A 149 9.98 -11.18 10.78
CA SER A 149 10.36 -11.23 12.19
C SER A 149 9.33 -10.52 13.07
N MET A 150 9.21 -10.96 14.33
CA MET A 150 8.51 -10.21 15.37
C MET A 150 9.31 -9.00 15.88
N ASP A 151 10.62 -8.98 15.66
CA ASP A 151 11.45 -7.82 15.99
C ASP A 151 11.28 -6.73 14.92
N LYS A 152 10.49 -5.71 15.25
CA LYS A 152 10.27 -4.53 14.42
C LYS A 152 11.14 -3.32 14.81
N SER A 153 12.19 -3.51 15.62
CA SER A 153 13.00 -2.40 16.17
C SER A 153 13.55 -1.40 15.13
N TYR A 154 13.78 -1.82 13.88
CA TYR A 154 14.17 -0.90 12.81
C TYR A 154 13.11 0.16 12.48
N SER A 155 11.81 -0.08 12.69
CA SER A 155 10.79 0.96 12.47
C SER A 155 11.02 2.18 13.35
N LEU A 156 11.65 2.01 14.51
CA LEU A 156 12.02 3.10 15.43
C LEU A 156 13.16 3.99 14.88
N HIS A 157 13.91 3.50 13.89
CA HIS A 157 14.99 4.25 13.25
C HIS A 157 14.45 5.08 12.10
N TYR A 158 13.94 6.28 12.42
CA TYR A 158 13.44 7.23 11.44
C TYR A 158 14.27 8.50 11.35
N ARG A 159 14.12 9.22 10.23
CA ARG A 159 14.66 10.57 10.09
C ARG A 159 13.82 11.39 9.12
N TYR A 160 13.80 12.69 9.35
CA TYR A 160 13.38 13.67 8.35
C TYR A 160 14.56 13.97 7.42
N VAL A 161 14.40 13.71 6.13
CA VAL A 161 15.46 13.87 5.12
C VAL A 161 14.97 14.65 3.90
N PRO A 162 15.84 15.43 3.24
CA PRO A 162 15.47 16.10 1.99
C PRO A 162 15.37 15.10 0.84
N LEU A 163 14.68 15.47 -0.24
CA LEU A 163 14.45 14.59 -1.40
C LEU A 163 15.75 14.05 -2.01
N LYS A 164 16.85 14.83 -2.02
CA LYS A 164 18.16 14.36 -2.54
C LYS A 164 18.66 13.08 -1.87
N CYS A 165 18.25 12.84 -0.63
CA CYS A 165 18.61 11.67 0.17
C CYS A 165 17.70 10.46 -0.05
N ILE A 166 16.70 10.57 -0.93
CA ILE A 166 15.73 9.52 -1.24
C ILE A 166 15.85 9.17 -2.72
N LYS A 167 15.75 7.87 -3.02
CA LYS A 167 15.66 7.35 -4.38
C LYS A 167 14.56 6.29 -4.45
N PRO A 168 13.88 6.14 -5.60
CA PRO A 168 12.87 5.12 -5.78
C PRO A 168 13.41 3.73 -5.48
N PHE A 169 12.71 2.94 -4.66
CA PHE A 169 13.19 1.60 -4.32
C PHE A 169 13.19 0.67 -5.53
N ASN A 170 12.31 0.88 -6.52
CA ASN A 170 12.35 0.12 -7.79
C ASN A 170 13.74 0.20 -8.48
N ALA A 171 14.46 1.32 -8.30
CA ALA A 171 15.79 1.53 -8.83
C ALA A 171 16.93 1.13 -7.87
N TYR A 172 16.67 0.36 -6.80
CA TYR A 172 17.67 0.02 -5.78
C TYR A 172 18.98 -0.55 -6.38
N GLU A 173 18.88 -1.44 -7.38
CA GLU A 173 20.06 -2.09 -7.96
C GLU A 173 21.00 -1.10 -8.65
N ILE A 174 20.47 -0.01 -9.20
CA ILE A 174 21.25 1.06 -9.83
C ILE A 174 22.10 1.77 -8.77
N PHE A 175 21.48 2.16 -7.65
CA PHE A 175 22.15 2.90 -6.57
C PHE A 175 23.07 2.05 -5.69
N LEU A 176 22.84 0.74 -5.67
CA LEU A 176 23.64 -0.23 -4.91
C LEU A 176 24.67 -0.97 -5.76
N GLN A 177 24.79 -0.62 -7.04
CA GLN A 177 25.72 -1.27 -7.97
C GLN A 177 27.15 -1.21 -7.43
N GLY A 178 27.86 -2.34 -7.48
CA GLY A 178 29.24 -2.45 -7.03
C GLY A 178 29.42 -2.61 -5.51
N ILE A 179 28.35 -2.53 -4.72
CA ILE A 179 28.39 -2.76 -3.27
C ILE A 179 28.17 -4.26 -2.99
N PRO A 180 29.10 -4.95 -2.29
CA PRO A 180 28.89 -6.34 -1.91
C PRO A 180 27.64 -6.51 -1.03
N ARG A 181 26.86 -7.57 -1.26
CA ARG A 181 25.65 -7.88 -0.48
C ARG A 181 25.89 -7.90 1.03
N THR A 182 27.05 -8.39 1.49
CA THR A 182 27.45 -8.43 2.90
C THR A 182 27.69 -7.05 3.54
N GLN A 183 27.78 -5.99 2.73
CA GLN A 183 27.95 -4.61 3.19
C GLN A 183 26.63 -3.81 3.10
N LEU A 184 25.58 -4.39 2.52
CA LEU A 184 24.27 -3.75 2.45
C LEU A 184 23.60 -3.75 3.82
N HIS A 185 22.88 -2.69 4.13
CA HIS A 185 22.04 -2.66 5.33
C HIS A 185 20.91 -3.72 5.21
N PRO A 186 20.62 -4.51 6.26
CA PRO A 186 19.63 -5.59 6.19
C PRO A 186 18.25 -5.16 5.68
N SER A 187 17.84 -3.91 5.98
CA SER A 187 16.55 -3.37 5.53
C SER A 187 16.35 -3.43 4.01
N ILE A 188 17.42 -3.43 3.21
CA ILE A 188 17.33 -3.57 1.75
C ILE A 188 16.77 -4.95 1.37
N GLU A 189 17.25 -6.03 1.98
CA GLU A 189 16.74 -7.37 1.72
C GLU A 189 15.34 -7.57 2.31
N TYR A 190 15.04 -6.93 3.43
CA TYR A 190 13.69 -6.89 3.98
C TYR A 190 12.73 -6.24 2.99
N ALA A 191 13.10 -5.11 2.41
CA ALA A 191 12.27 -4.43 1.40
C ALA A 191 12.12 -5.27 0.13
N MET A 192 13.19 -5.96 -0.31
CA MET A 192 13.11 -6.93 -1.42
C MET A 192 12.15 -8.10 -1.11
N THR A 193 12.03 -8.50 0.15
CA THR A 193 11.14 -9.60 0.58
C THR A 193 9.68 -9.31 0.23
N ILE A 194 9.25 -8.05 0.24
CA ILE A 194 7.83 -7.70 -0.01
C ILE A 194 7.53 -7.29 -1.46
N MET A 195 8.50 -7.39 -2.38
CA MET A 195 8.35 -6.86 -3.74
C MET A 195 7.33 -7.60 -4.62
N SER A 196 6.98 -8.84 -4.27
CA SER A 196 5.83 -9.57 -4.82
C SER A 196 4.65 -9.53 -3.85
N SER A 197 4.30 -8.34 -3.35
CA SER A 197 3.06 -8.11 -2.60
C SER A 197 2.21 -7.00 -3.22
N PHE A 198 0.90 -7.04 -3.00
CA PHE A 198 0.01 -5.94 -3.37
C PHE A 198 -1.15 -5.76 -2.36
N SER A 199 -1.71 -4.55 -2.33
CA SER A 199 -2.94 -4.25 -1.59
C SER A 199 -3.75 -3.17 -2.30
N LEU A 200 -5.07 -3.29 -2.30
CA LEU A 200 -5.98 -2.35 -2.98
C LEU A 200 -6.34 -1.16 -2.06
N LEU A 201 -6.49 0.02 -2.66
CA LEU A 201 -6.81 1.27 -1.97
C LEU A 201 -8.17 1.81 -2.44
N ASP A 202 -8.98 2.27 -1.48
CA ASP A 202 -10.32 2.84 -1.67
C ASP A 202 -11.25 1.95 -2.52
N LYS A 203 -11.68 0.81 -1.97
CA LYS A 203 -12.67 -0.09 -2.58
C LYS A 203 -14.04 0.61 -2.57
N TYR A 204 -14.44 1.25 -3.67
CA TYR A 204 -15.53 2.24 -3.66
C TYR A 204 -16.81 1.81 -4.38
N HIS A 205 -16.78 0.80 -5.24
CA HIS A 205 -17.95 0.36 -6.00
C HIS A 205 -17.96 -1.15 -6.20
N PHE A 206 -19.11 -1.79 -5.99
CA PHE A 206 -19.35 -3.20 -6.27
C PHE A 206 -20.29 -3.33 -7.47
N GLN A 207 -19.95 -4.16 -8.44
CA GLN A 207 -20.84 -4.45 -9.57
C GLN A 207 -20.66 -5.86 -10.11
N GLY A 208 -21.72 -6.47 -10.63
CA GLY A 208 -21.64 -7.83 -11.16
C GLY A 208 -22.94 -8.35 -11.75
N THR A 209 -22.84 -9.52 -12.36
CA THR A 209 -23.98 -10.37 -12.74
C THR A 209 -23.66 -11.77 -12.27
N TRP A 210 -24.54 -12.35 -11.45
CA TRP A 210 -24.29 -13.62 -10.79
C TRP A 210 -23.88 -14.73 -11.78
N PRO A 211 -22.82 -15.51 -11.49
CA PRO A 211 -22.09 -15.57 -10.22
C PRO A 211 -20.85 -14.67 -10.15
N ASP A 212 -20.62 -13.78 -11.12
CA ASP A 212 -19.39 -13.00 -11.19
C ASP A 212 -19.60 -11.55 -10.75
N ALA A 213 -18.57 -10.98 -10.13
CA ALA A 213 -18.57 -9.60 -9.69
C ALA A 213 -17.20 -8.93 -9.83
N SER A 214 -17.18 -7.63 -9.55
CA SER A 214 -15.98 -6.82 -9.49
C SER A 214 -16.14 -5.73 -8.43
N ILE A 215 -15.02 -5.43 -7.77
CA ILE A 215 -14.88 -4.32 -6.83
C ILE A 215 -13.92 -3.31 -7.45
N SER A 216 -14.41 -2.11 -7.73
CA SER A 216 -13.60 -1.00 -8.25
C SER A 216 -12.86 -0.32 -7.12
N CYS A 217 -11.58 -0.03 -7.38
CA CYS A 217 -10.63 0.58 -6.45
C CYS A 217 -10.04 1.84 -7.10
N ARG A 218 -9.67 2.85 -6.30
CA ARG A 218 -9.00 4.05 -6.83
C ARG A 218 -7.48 3.93 -6.87
N GLY A 219 -6.91 3.01 -6.10
CA GLY A 219 -5.48 2.75 -6.11
C GLY A 219 -5.09 1.31 -5.78
N ILE A 220 -3.81 1.03 -5.93
CA ILE A 220 -3.17 -0.25 -5.60
C ILE A 220 -1.69 -0.02 -5.25
N PHE A 221 -1.25 -0.58 -4.14
CA PHE A 221 0.17 -0.74 -3.87
C PHE A 221 0.68 -1.99 -4.57
N ILE A 222 1.79 -1.89 -5.31
CA ILE A 222 2.49 -3.03 -5.90
C ILE A 222 3.95 -2.97 -5.46
N GLY A 223 4.34 -3.89 -4.58
CA GLY A 223 5.68 -3.93 -3.99
C GLY A 223 6.03 -2.61 -3.30
N ALA A 224 6.87 -1.80 -3.96
CA ALA A 224 7.37 -0.55 -3.43
C ALA A 224 6.46 0.67 -3.64
N GLU A 225 5.62 0.70 -4.68
CA GLU A 225 4.95 1.93 -5.12
C GLU A 225 3.42 1.87 -4.99
N LEU A 226 2.81 3.05 -4.78
CA LEU A 226 1.36 3.27 -4.89
C LEU A 226 1.03 3.74 -6.31
N LEU A 227 0.10 3.05 -6.96
CA LEU A 227 -0.47 3.42 -8.25
C LEU A 227 -1.92 3.83 -8.07
N ALA A 228 -2.36 4.88 -8.74
CA ALA A 228 -3.72 5.39 -8.72
C ALA A 228 -4.29 5.47 -10.14
N ILE A 229 -5.62 5.62 -10.24
CA ILE A 229 -6.27 6.02 -11.51
C ILE A 229 -5.65 7.35 -11.96
N GLY A 230 -5.37 7.48 -13.26
CA GLY A 230 -4.70 8.64 -13.85
C GLY A 230 -3.18 8.52 -13.92
N ASP A 231 -2.55 7.68 -13.10
CA ASP A 231 -1.10 7.49 -13.16
C ASP A 231 -0.68 6.89 -14.51
N ALA A 232 0.44 7.37 -15.04
CA ALA A 232 1.14 6.69 -16.13
C ALA A 232 2.13 5.68 -15.55
N VAL A 233 2.03 4.43 -15.99
CA VAL A 233 2.83 3.31 -15.52
C VAL A 233 3.56 2.61 -16.65
N ARG A 234 4.73 2.06 -16.34
CA ARG A 234 5.55 1.32 -17.29
C ARG A 234 5.16 -0.15 -17.27
N LEU A 235 5.07 -0.75 -18.45
CA LEU A 235 4.71 -2.15 -18.60
C LEU A 235 5.94 -2.99 -18.97
N HIS A 236 5.99 -4.21 -18.44
CA HIS A 236 6.93 -5.23 -18.86
C HIS A 236 6.43 -5.92 -20.15
N THR A 237 6.33 -5.17 -21.25
CA THR A 237 5.96 -5.74 -22.55
C THR A 237 6.84 -5.22 -23.68
N PRO A 238 7.18 -6.03 -24.70
CA PRO A 238 8.10 -5.60 -25.76
C PRO A 238 7.56 -4.49 -26.68
N SER A 239 6.27 -4.19 -26.63
CA SER A 239 5.57 -3.36 -27.63
C SER A 239 4.84 -2.15 -27.05
N VAL A 240 4.80 -2.00 -25.73
CA VAL A 240 4.14 -0.90 -25.04
C VAL A 240 5.07 -0.34 -23.99
N ASP A 241 5.31 0.97 -24.04
CA ASP A 241 6.20 1.65 -23.12
C ASP A 241 5.44 2.11 -21.87
N ILE A 242 4.25 2.72 -22.06
CA ILE A 242 3.47 3.35 -20.99
C ILE A 242 1.98 3.03 -21.11
N MET A 243 1.32 2.84 -19.98
CA MET A 243 -0.13 2.82 -19.83
C MET A 243 -0.59 3.93 -18.90
N VAL A 244 -1.61 4.70 -19.26
CA VAL A 244 -2.32 5.60 -18.33
C VAL A 244 -3.51 4.84 -17.75
N ILE A 245 -3.55 4.68 -16.43
CA ILE A 245 -4.56 3.87 -15.73
C ILE A 245 -5.93 4.56 -15.81
N ASP A 246 -6.93 3.88 -16.37
CA ASP A 246 -8.32 4.33 -16.34
C ASP A 246 -9.11 3.64 -15.20
N THR A 247 -8.83 2.37 -14.90
CA THR A 247 -9.54 1.59 -13.85
C THR A 247 -8.66 0.56 -13.16
N ILE A 248 -8.95 0.30 -11.89
CA ILE A 248 -8.36 -0.79 -11.09
C ILE A 248 -9.53 -1.59 -10.50
N ASN A 249 -9.64 -2.87 -10.84
CA ASN A 249 -10.73 -3.73 -10.36
C ASN A 249 -10.19 -5.03 -9.76
N LEU A 250 -10.77 -5.44 -8.64
CA LEU A 250 -10.70 -6.81 -8.15
C LEU A 250 -11.87 -7.59 -8.74
N HIS A 251 -11.60 -8.54 -9.61
CA HIS A 251 -12.61 -9.46 -10.14
C HIS A 251 -12.80 -10.63 -9.19
N LEU A 252 -14.07 -10.99 -9.01
CA LEU A 252 -14.55 -12.11 -8.22
C LEU A 252 -15.24 -13.07 -9.20
N THR A 253 -14.68 -14.27 -9.37
CA THR A 253 -15.24 -15.29 -10.26
C THR A 253 -15.84 -16.41 -9.43
N ASN A 254 -17.07 -16.79 -9.75
CA ASN A 254 -17.87 -17.72 -8.97
C ASN A 254 -18.00 -17.29 -7.50
N CYS A 255 -18.72 -16.20 -7.25
CA CYS A 255 -19.03 -15.73 -5.91
C CYS A 255 -19.69 -16.81 -5.05
N ILE A 256 -19.30 -16.86 -3.77
CA ILE A 256 -19.78 -17.83 -2.79
C ILE A 256 -20.93 -17.19 -2.01
N GLU A 257 -22.09 -17.87 -1.99
CA GLU A 257 -23.27 -17.36 -1.26
C GLU A 257 -23.10 -17.44 0.25
N ASP A 258 -22.46 -18.50 0.73
CA ASP A 258 -22.42 -18.82 2.15
C ASP A 258 -21.77 -17.66 2.94
N PRO A 259 -22.53 -16.93 3.77
CA PRO A 259 -21.99 -15.78 4.50
C PRO A 259 -21.01 -16.21 5.61
N THR A 260 -20.90 -17.52 5.89
CA THR A 260 -19.92 -18.09 6.81
C THR A 260 -18.67 -18.60 6.10
N SER A 261 -18.70 -18.70 4.77
CA SER A 261 -17.51 -18.99 3.97
C SER A 261 -16.51 -17.87 4.19
N PRO A 262 -15.23 -18.18 4.48
CA PRO A 262 -14.21 -17.18 4.68
C PRO A 262 -13.74 -16.54 3.35
N GLN A 263 -14.48 -16.73 2.26
CA GLN A 263 -14.16 -16.31 0.90
C GLN A 263 -15.44 -15.76 0.26
N LEU A 264 -15.30 -14.66 -0.47
CA LEU A 264 -16.34 -14.04 -1.29
C LEU A 264 -16.52 -14.75 -2.64
N ALA A 265 -15.50 -15.44 -3.15
CA ALA A 265 -15.48 -16.08 -4.46
C ALA A 265 -14.46 -17.22 -4.55
N GLU A 266 -14.58 -18.07 -5.56
CA GLU A 266 -13.61 -19.15 -5.80
C GLU A 266 -12.29 -18.62 -6.37
N GLU A 267 -12.34 -17.59 -7.23
CA GLU A 267 -11.16 -17.00 -7.86
C GLU A 267 -11.16 -15.47 -7.78
N TYR A 268 -9.95 -14.91 -7.58
CA TYR A 268 -9.70 -13.48 -7.47
C TYR A 268 -8.64 -13.03 -8.47
N LYS A 269 -8.94 -11.95 -9.20
CA LYS A 269 -8.05 -11.39 -10.23
C LYS A 269 -8.01 -9.88 -10.17
N VAL A 270 -6.83 -9.30 -9.97
CA VAL A 270 -6.65 -7.85 -10.09
C VAL A 270 -6.48 -7.47 -11.56
N ARG A 271 -7.34 -6.60 -12.06
CA ARG A 271 -7.34 -6.15 -13.45
C ARG A 271 -7.19 -4.64 -13.49
N ILE A 272 -6.08 -4.20 -14.08
CA ILE A 272 -5.76 -2.80 -14.25
C ILE A 272 -5.93 -2.49 -15.72
N SER A 273 -6.82 -1.55 -16.05
CA SER A 273 -7.11 -1.19 -17.43
C SER A 273 -6.78 0.24 -17.72
N GLY A 274 -6.28 0.50 -18.91
CA GLY A 274 -5.83 1.83 -19.30
C GLY A 274 -5.53 1.97 -20.78
N LYS A 275 -5.29 3.21 -21.21
CA LYS A 275 -4.84 3.53 -22.57
C LYS A 275 -3.35 3.37 -22.65
N VAL A 276 -2.87 2.80 -23.75
CA VAL A 276 -1.46 2.48 -23.93
C VAL A 276 -0.81 3.25 -25.04
N TYR A 277 0.47 3.56 -24.82
CA TYR A 277 1.28 4.43 -25.65
C TYR A 277 2.67 3.84 -25.83
N ALA A 278 3.22 4.05 -27.02
CA ALA A 278 4.57 3.64 -27.38
C ALA A 278 5.31 4.78 -28.09
N LYS A 279 6.63 4.81 -27.97
CA LYS A 279 7.53 5.72 -28.69
C LYS A 279 7.75 5.30 -30.14
N HIS A 280 7.33 4.09 -30.49
CA HIS A 280 7.49 3.54 -31.83
C HIS A 280 6.14 3.14 -32.41
N ALA A 281 5.97 3.41 -33.71
CA ALA A 281 4.84 2.97 -34.51
C ALA A 281 4.66 1.44 -34.40
N SER A 282 3.57 0.99 -33.79
CA SER A 282 3.19 -0.42 -33.80
C SER A 282 2.87 -0.85 -35.24
N LYS A 283 3.52 -1.92 -35.72
CA LYS A 283 3.24 -2.52 -37.03
C LYS A 283 1.97 -3.38 -36.99
N SER A 284 0.87 -2.85 -36.46
CA SER A 284 -0.42 -3.55 -36.53
C SER A 284 -0.83 -3.69 -38.00
N ARG A 285 -1.50 -4.80 -38.36
CA ARG A 285 -1.87 -5.10 -39.76
C ARG A 285 -2.93 -4.15 -40.35
N HIS A 286 -3.55 -3.31 -39.52
CA HIS A 286 -4.70 -2.48 -39.92
C HIS A 286 -4.34 -1.01 -40.15
N ASP A 287 -3.25 -0.51 -39.56
CA ASP A 287 -2.74 0.82 -39.82
C ASP A 287 -1.43 0.75 -40.60
N ILE A 288 -1.52 1.00 -41.91
CA ILE A 288 -0.35 1.01 -42.79
C ILE A 288 0.59 2.19 -42.42
N HIS A 289 0.11 3.21 -41.69
CA HIS A 289 0.89 4.32 -41.14
C HIS A 289 0.27 4.90 -39.86
N PRO A 290 0.55 4.34 -38.66
CA PRO A 290 0.08 4.96 -37.41
C PRO A 290 0.66 6.37 -37.29
N GLN A 291 -0.21 7.36 -37.07
CA GLN A 291 0.19 8.75 -36.91
C GLN A 291 0.61 9.00 -35.46
N PRO A 292 1.71 9.75 -35.24
CA PRO A 292 2.04 10.18 -33.90
C PRO A 292 0.98 11.16 -33.38
N LEU A 293 0.80 11.17 -32.06
CA LEU A 293 0.03 12.19 -31.37
C LEU A 293 0.67 13.56 -31.63
N ASN A 294 -0.17 14.58 -31.81
CA ASN A 294 0.29 15.96 -31.88
C ASN A 294 0.62 16.49 -30.47
N PRO A 295 1.34 17.63 -30.35
CA PRO A 295 1.75 18.18 -29.06
C PRO A 295 0.60 18.39 -28.06
N ASP A 296 -0.55 18.89 -28.51
CA ASP A 296 -1.71 19.13 -27.65
C ASP A 296 -2.29 17.81 -27.12
N GLN A 297 -2.32 16.77 -27.95
CA GLN A 297 -2.75 15.43 -27.54
C GLN A 297 -1.78 14.78 -26.55
N VAL A 298 -0.47 15.00 -26.71
CA VAL A 298 0.53 14.50 -25.77
C VAL A 298 0.38 15.21 -24.42
N ALA A 299 0.17 16.53 -24.43
CA ALA A 299 -0.06 17.32 -23.22
C ALA A 299 -1.36 16.90 -22.49
N ASP A 300 -2.43 16.59 -23.22
CA ASP A 300 -3.70 16.10 -22.63
C ASP A 300 -3.53 14.71 -21.99
N VAL A 301 -2.83 13.80 -22.67
CA VAL A 301 -2.63 12.42 -22.17
C VAL A 301 -1.66 12.37 -20.99
N PHE A 302 -0.58 13.15 -21.05
CA PHE A 302 0.51 13.13 -20.08
C PHE A 302 0.58 14.45 -19.30
N GLN A 303 -0.58 14.92 -18.84
CA GLN A 303 -0.77 16.25 -18.26
C GLN A 303 0.21 16.56 -17.13
N THR A 304 0.48 15.59 -16.26
CA THR A 304 1.41 15.75 -15.12
C THR A 304 2.86 15.45 -15.47
N LEU A 305 3.11 14.67 -16.53
CA LEU A 305 4.47 14.18 -16.85
C LEU A 305 5.26 15.06 -17.80
N GLY A 306 4.61 15.98 -18.53
CA GLY A 306 5.29 16.91 -19.44
C GLY A 306 5.97 16.22 -20.63
N MET A 307 5.34 15.21 -21.23
CA MET A 307 5.96 14.36 -22.26
C MET A 307 6.04 14.97 -23.68
N THR A 308 5.56 16.20 -23.87
CA THR A 308 5.40 16.86 -25.19
C THR A 308 6.68 16.93 -26.00
N ASP A 309 7.81 17.25 -25.37
CA ASP A 309 9.10 17.44 -26.04
C ASP A 309 9.96 16.16 -26.08
N HIS A 310 9.40 15.02 -25.65
CA HIS A 310 10.16 13.77 -25.42
C HIS A 310 9.89 12.68 -26.45
N GLY A 311 9.91 13.08 -27.72
CA GLY A 311 9.77 12.19 -28.87
C GLY A 311 8.33 12.01 -29.34
N SER A 312 8.17 11.18 -30.37
CA SER A 312 6.85 10.90 -30.93
C SER A 312 6.14 9.82 -30.13
N TRP A 313 4.92 10.12 -29.68
CA TRP A 313 4.06 9.16 -28.98
C TRP A 313 2.99 8.62 -29.93
N TYR A 314 2.78 7.31 -29.89
CA TYR A 314 1.77 6.62 -30.67
C TYR A 314 0.79 5.95 -29.72
N ARG A 315 -0.49 6.21 -29.90
CA ARG A 315 -1.53 5.46 -29.19
C ARG A 315 -1.57 4.04 -29.75
N VAL A 316 -1.44 3.05 -28.87
CA VAL A 316 -1.52 1.64 -29.24
C VAL A 316 -2.99 1.21 -29.16
N HIS A 317 -3.44 0.37 -30.10
CA HIS A 317 -4.78 -0.25 -30.15
C HIS A 317 -6.00 0.67 -30.40
N GLU A 318 -6.00 1.48 -31.47
CA GLU A 318 -7.18 2.22 -31.99
C GLU A 318 -8.04 2.96 -30.93
N GLY A 319 -7.41 3.36 -29.82
CA GLY A 319 -8.08 4.04 -28.72
C GLY A 319 -8.89 3.18 -27.75
N LYS A 320 -8.77 1.86 -27.82
CA LYS A 320 -9.30 0.93 -26.81
C LYS A 320 -8.40 0.92 -25.58
N THR A 321 -8.98 0.61 -24.44
CA THR A 321 -8.23 0.26 -23.24
C THR A 321 -7.72 -1.17 -23.36
N ILE A 322 -6.54 -1.42 -22.79
CA ILE A 322 -6.07 -2.77 -22.53
C ILE A 322 -6.23 -3.08 -21.05
N THR A 323 -6.30 -4.36 -20.72
CA THR A 323 -6.34 -4.83 -19.35
C THR A 323 -5.12 -5.72 -19.09
N VAL A 324 -4.41 -5.45 -18.00
CA VAL A 324 -3.21 -6.18 -17.57
C VAL A 324 -3.36 -6.62 -16.11
N SER A 325 -2.56 -7.60 -15.71
CA SER A 325 -2.38 -7.94 -14.29
C SER A 325 -1.35 -7.01 -13.63
N GLN A 326 -1.34 -7.00 -12.30
CA GLN A 326 -0.35 -6.34 -11.46
C GLN A 326 1.09 -6.76 -11.79
N ASP A 327 1.29 -8.03 -12.21
CA ASP A 327 2.63 -8.57 -12.52
C ASP A 327 3.28 -7.90 -13.73
N MET A 328 2.47 -7.43 -14.68
CA MET A 328 2.94 -6.76 -15.89
C MET A 328 3.39 -5.31 -15.66
N ILE A 329 3.06 -4.70 -14.52
CA ILE A 329 3.44 -3.32 -14.22
C ILE A 329 4.81 -3.32 -13.55
N ILE A 330 5.73 -2.50 -14.03
CA ILE A 330 7.06 -2.32 -13.41
C ILE A 330 7.03 -1.26 -12.32
N GLY A 331 6.34 -0.15 -12.56
CA GLY A 331 6.22 0.98 -11.65
C GLY A 331 5.72 2.22 -12.37
N ARG A 332 5.69 3.35 -11.67
CA ARG A 332 5.34 4.65 -12.25
C ARG A 332 6.31 5.03 -13.37
N CYS A 333 5.80 5.81 -14.33
CA CYS A 333 6.63 6.52 -15.29
C CYS A 333 6.93 7.92 -14.72
N TYR A 334 8.20 8.25 -14.56
CA TYR A 334 8.60 9.58 -14.09
C TYR A 334 8.72 10.57 -15.24
N GLU A 335 8.61 11.83 -14.87
CA GLU A 335 8.89 12.99 -15.69
C GLU A 335 10.27 12.84 -16.34
N PRO A 336 10.44 13.16 -17.64
CA PRO A 336 11.72 13.02 -18.32
C PRO A 336 12.86 13.80 -17.67
N ASP A 337 12.61 15.00 -17.17
CA ASP A 337 13.62 15.78 -16.46
C ASP A 337 13.99 15.14 -15.11
N ALA A 338 13.04 14.49 -14.44
CA ALA A 338 13.33 13.70 -13.25
C ALA A 338 14.17 12.46 -13.57
N LEU A 339 13.90 11.77 -14.67
CA LEU A 339 14.73 10.66 -15.15
C LEU A 339 16.16 11.12 -15.45
N GLN A 340 16.32 12.28 -16.10
CA GLN A 340 17.62 12.86 -16.40
C GLN A 340 18.40 13.20 -15.14
N LEU A 341 17.74 13.74 -14.10
CA LEU A 341 18.37 14.05 -12.81
C LEU A 341 18.69 12.80 -11.98
N LEU A 342 17.80 11.81 -11.96
CA LEU A 342 17.97 10.59 -11.17
C LEU A 342 18.97 9.61 -11.77
N PHE A 343 18.96 9.47 -13.10
CA PHE A 343 19.64 8.38 -13.81
C PHE A 343 20.62 8.86 -14.88
N GLY A 344 20.64 10.15 -15.20
CA GLY A 344 21.48 10.68 -16.27
C GLY A 344 21.01 10.29 -17.68
N THR A 345 19.79 9.75 -17.83
CA THR A 345 19.23 9.28 -19.10
C THR A 345 17.71 9.43 -19.13
N LEU A 346 17.14 9.48 -20.33
CA LEU A 346 15.70 9.43 -20.58
C LEU A 346 15.18 7.99 -20.77
N ASP A 347 16.06 7.00 -20.66
CA ASP A 347 15.70 5.59 -20.69
C ASP A 347 14.98 5.20 -19.40
N CYS A 348 13.67 4.98 -19.51
CA CYS A 348 12.82 4.59 -18.40
C CYS A 348 12.80 3.07 -18.14
N THR A 349 13.72 2.29 -18.73
CA THR A 349 13.80 0.84 -18.56
C THR A 349 14.92 0.36 -17.63
N LEU A 350 15.75 1.27 -17.12
CA LEU A 350 16.96 0.94 -16.35
C LEU A 350 16.69 0.09 -15.09
N ASP A 351 15.56 0.31 -14.43
CA ASP A 351 15.19 -0.35 -13.18
C ASP A 351 14.38 -1.65 -13.38
N VAL A 352 14.00 -1.98 -14.62
CA VAL A 352 13.18 -3.17 -14.94
C VAL A 352 13.86 -4.45 -14.42
N ALA A 353 15.15 -4.61 -14.69
CA ALA A 353 15.90 -5.80 -14.24
C ALA A 353 15.93 -5.92 -12.71
N GLY A 354 16.12 -4.79 -12.02
CA GLY A 354 16.13 -4.72 -10.57
C GLY A 354 14.78 -5.13 -9.97
N VAL A 355 13.68 -4.59 -10.50
CA VAL A 355 12.31 -4.92 -10.07
C VAL A 355 12.01 -6.42 -10.27
N LEU A 356 12.31 -6.97 -11.45
CA LEU A 356 12.08 -8.40 -11.74
C LEU A 356 12.91 -9.30 -10.81
N LYS A 357 14.16 -8.94 -10.54
CA LYS A 357 15.03 -9.66 -9.60
C LYS A 357 14.50 -9.58 -8.17
N ALA A 358 13.99 -8.43 -7.74
CA ALA A 358 13.44 -8.28 -6.40
C ALA A 358 12.12 -9.05 -6.21
N ARG A 359 11.26 -9.10 -7.25
CA ARG A 359 10.07 -9.97 -7.27
C ARG A 359 10.45 -11.45 -7.22
N ALA A 360 11.41 -11.87 -8.04
CA ALA A 360 11.91 -13.24 -8.02
C ALA A 360 12.51 -13.62 -6.66
N TYR A 361 13.18 -12.68 -5.98
CA TYR A 361 13.67 -12.84 -4.61
C TYR A 361 12.50 -12.98 -3.62
N SER A 362 11.55 -12.05 -3.62
CA SER A 362 10.34 -12.06 -2.79
C SER A 362 9.63 -13.42 -2.86
N ARG A 363 9.36 -13.94 -4.06
CA ARG A 363 8.73 -15.26 -4.29
C ARG A 363 9.49 -16.45 -3.69
N GLN A 364 10.78 -16.30 -3.41
CA GLN A 364 11.61 -17.35 -2.82
C GLN A 364 11.68 -17.27 -1.30
N VAL A 365 11.55 -16.07 -0.73
CA VAL A 365 11.84 -15.84 0.70
C VAL A 365 10.63 -15.41 1.52
N ASP A 366 9.62 -14.82 0.90
CA ASP A 366 8.43 -14.34 1.59
C ASP A 366 7.48 -15.50 1.86
N HIS A 367 7.60 -16.08 3.05
CA HIS A 367 6.78 -17.22 3.47
C HIS A 367 5.29 -16.88 3.65
N ARG A 368 4.91 -15.61 3.54
CA ARG A 368 3.51 -15.18 3.54
C ARG A 368 2.84 -15.44 2.19
N ILE A 369 3.63 -15.64 1.13
CA ILE A 369 3.14 -16.12 -0.17
C ILE A 369 2.80 -17.61 -0.03
N ALA A 370 1.53 -17.96 -0.21
CA ALA A 370 1.07 -19.34 -0.11
C ALA A 370 1.66 -20.23 -1.21
N GLU A 371 1.72 -21.53 -0.92
CA GLU A 371 2.21 -22.53 -1.86
C GLU A 371 1.45 -22.49 -3.19
N GLY A 372 2.19 -22.52 -4.30
CA GLY A 372 1.62 -22.44 -5.65
C GLY A 372 1.23 -21.03 -6.12
N LYS A 373 1.40 -20.00 -5.28
CA LYS A 373 1.13 -18.60 -5.63
C LYS A 373 2.43 -17.83 -5.88
N THR A 374 2.31 -16.69 -6.57
CA THR A 374 3.46 -15.84 -6.95
C THR A 374 3.43 -14.44 -6.34
N TRP A 375 2.36 -14.13 -5.60
CA TRP A 375 2.12 -12.83 -4.96
C TRP A 375 1.57 -13.02 -3.55
N PHE A 376 1.89 -12.11 -2.64
CA PHE A 376 1.19 -11.92 -1.38
C PHE A 376 0.12 -10.84 -1.57
N TRP A 377 -1.12 -11.13 -1.24
CA TRP A 377 -2.20 -10.15 -1.27
C TRP A 377 -2.51 -9.76 0.17
N GLY A 378 -2.28 -8.48 0.51
CA GLY A 378 -2.77 -7.92 1.76
C GLY A 378 -4.04 -7.09 1.53
N ASP A 379 -4.93 -7.09 2.50
CA ASP A 379 -6.14 -6.28 2.55
C ASP A 379 -5.83 -4.79 2.53
N PHE A 380 -4.73 -4.42 3.19
CA PHE A 380 -4.27 -3.07 3.37
C PHE A 380 -2.73 -2.98 3.37
N ARG A 381 -2.21 -1.75 3.19
CA ARG A 381 -0.78 -1.53 2.98
C ARG A 381 0.07 -1.96 4.18
N THR A 382 -0.35 -1.67 5.41
CA THR A 382 0.44 -2.03 6.61
C THR A 382 0.59 -3.54 6.77
N GLN A 383 -0.36 -4.35 6.29
CA GLN A 383 -0.23 -5.81 6.23
C GLN A 383 0.81 -6.27 5.21
N THR A 384 0.83 -5.70 4.00
CA THR A 384 1.86 -6.01 3.00
C THR A 384 3.26 -5.65 3.47
N LEU A 385 3.38 -4.54 4.20
CA LEU A 385 4.61 -4.09 4.84
C LEU A 385 4.98 -4.91 6.09
N ALA A 386 4.01 -5.58 6.73
CA ALA A 386 4.16 -6.25 8.03
C ALA A 386 4.87 -5.37 9.06
N ILE A 387 4.32 -4.18 9.29
CA ILE A 387 4.80 -3.21 10.28
C ILE A 387 3.78 -3.03 11.40
N ASP A 388 4.28 -2.84 12.62
CA ASP A 388 3.45 -2.69 13.81
C ASP A 388 3.22 -1.22 14.13
N SER A 389 4.09 -0.34 13.65
CA SER A 389 4.01 1.11 13.82
C SER A 389 4.29 1.84 12.52
N LEU A 390 3.62 2.97 12.30
CA LEU A 390 3.97 3.94 11.28
C LEU A 390 3.79 5.34 11.86
N ASN A 391 4.73 6.24 11.59
CA ASN A 391 4.70 7.60 12.13
C ASN A 391 4.77 7.65 13.68
N GLY A 392 5.24 6.59 14.33
CA GLY A 392 5.37 6.48 15.79
C GLY A 392 4.06 6.10 16.49
N GLU A 393 3.02 5.79 15.73
CA GLU A 393 1.75 5.27 16.20
C GLU A 393 1.62 3.80 15.79
N ASP A 394 1.01 2.99 16.64
CA ASP A 394 0.74 1.58 16.34
C ASP A 394 -0.35 1.46 15.28
N VAL A 395 -0.16 0.60 14.28
CA VAL A 395 -1.02 0.48 13.09
C VAL A 395 -1.57 -0.93 12.90
N GLY A 396 -2.73 -1.00 12.22
CA GLY A 396 -3.41 -2.26 11.93
C GLY A 396 -3.81 -3.01 13.18
N HIS A 397 -3.65 -4.34 13.16
CA HIS A 397 -4.02 -5.22 14.28
C HIS A 397 -3.15 -5.03 15.53
N TYR A 398 -2.00 -4.34 15.41
CA TYR A 398 -1.07 -4.13 16.52
C TYR A 398 -1.39 -2.91 17.37
N SER A 399 -2.42 -2.14 17.01
CA SER A 399 -2.82 -0.95 17.77
C SER A 399 -3.52 -1.33 19.08
N GLU A 400 -2.82 -1.17 20.22
CA GLU A 400 -3.40 -1.36 21.56
C GLU A 400 -4.56 -0.40 21.86
N THR A 401 -4.72 0.66 21.06
CA THR A 401 -5.80 1.65 21.19
C THR A 401 -7.11 1.21 20.53
N ARG A 402 -7.09 0.09 19.78
CA ARG A 402 -8.24 -0.42 19.01
C ARG A 402 -9.28 -1.07 19.91
N ASP A 403 -10.17 -0.25 20.49
CA ASP A 403 -11.36 -0.69 21.23
C ASP A 403 -12.60 -0.63 20.34
N VAL A 404 -12.81 -1.68 19.56
CA VAL A 404 -13.90 -1.80 18.58
C VAL A 404 -15.29 -1.66 19.23
N LYS A 405 -15.46 -2.09 20.49
CA LYS A 405 -16.73 -1.92 21.22
C LYS A 405 -16.96 -0.44 21.56
N MET A 406 -15.93 0.25 22.02
CA MET A 406 -15.97 1.69 22.26
C MET A 406 -16.25 2.47 20.98
N TRP A 407 -15.59 2.13 19.88
CA TRP A 407 -15.77 2.83 18.60
C TRP A 407 -17.18 2.70 18.05
N ARG A 408 -17.76 1.49 18.06
CA ARG A 408 -19.17 1.29 17.68
C ARG A 408 -20.13 2.09 18.57
N ALA A 409 -19.85 2.16 19.86
CA ALA A 409 -20.64 2.99 20.77
C ALA A 409 -20.51 4.49 20.45
N ASN A 410 -19.30 4.98 20.16
CA ASN A 410 -19.06 6.36 19.72
C ASN A 410 -19.79 6.69 18.42
N LEU A 411 -19.80 5.78 17.44
CA LEU A 411 -20.54 5.97 16.18
C LEU A 411 -22.04 6.12 16.42
N LYS A 412 -22.64 5.27 17.25
CA LYS A 412 -24.07 5.40 17.60
C LYS A 412 -24.37 6.72 18.31
N ILE A 413 -23.44 7.24 19.11
CA ILE A 413 -23.60 8.56 19.76
C ILE A 413 -23.57 9.67 18.70
N ILE A 414 -22.62 9.61 17.77
CA ILE A 414 -22.49 10.55 16.65
C ILE A 414 -23.75 10.54 15.79
N ASP A 415 -24.32 9.35 15.54
CA ASP A 415 -25.52 9.15 14.73
C ASP A 415 -26.83 9.53 15.44
N GLY A 416 -26.79 9.73 16.76
CA GLY A 416 -27.98 10.01 17.57
C GLY A 416 -28.82 8.78 17.92
N ASP A 417 -28.29 7.58 17.67
CA ASP A 417 -28.95 6.28 17.89
C ASP A 417 -28.50 5.58 19.18
N ALA A 418 -27.67 6.23 19.99
CA ALA A 418 -27.09 5.66 21.20
C ALA A 418 -28.10 5.37 22.30
N ASN A 419 -27.96 4.21 22.93
CA ASN A 419 -28.68 3.84 24.15
C ASN A 419 -27.79 4.01 25.41
N PRO A 420 -28.34 3.86 26.63
CA PRO A 420 -27.55 4.01 27.87
C PRO A 420 -26.38 3.02 28.04
N VAL A 421 -26.37 1.89 27.33
CA VAL A 421 -25.22 0.97 27.29
C VAL A 421 -24.12 1.55 26.42
N ASP A 422 -24.48 2.07 25.23
CA ASP A 422 -23.53 2.72 24.32
C ASP A 422 -22.85 3.93 25.01
N MET A 423 -23.61 4.75 25.74
CA MET A 423 -23.07 5.88 26.52
C MET A 423 -22.00 5.47 27.55
N ARG A 424 -22.12 4.26 28.14
CA ARG A 424 -21.12 3.73 29.07
C ARG A 424 -19.92 3.13 28.32
N MET A 425 -20.19 2.41 27.23
CA MET A 425 -19.16 1.74 26.42
C MET A 425 -18.29 2.72 25.63
N ALA A 426 -18.81 3.89 25.28
CA ALA A 426 -18.10 4.94 24.56
C ALA A 426 -16.90 5.52 25.31
N LYS A 427 -16.77 5.25 26.62
CA LYS A 427 -15.69 5.73 27.51
C LYS A 427 -15.36 7.23 27.32
N ILE A 428 -16.36 8.05 26.98
CA ILE A 428 -16.20 9.49 26.77
C ILE A 428 -15.63 10.09 28.06
N PRO A 429 -14.47 10.78 28.01
CA PRO A 429 -13.92 11.45 29.18
C PRO A 429 -15.00 12.35 29.79
N GLY A 430 -15.33 12.11 31.06
CA GLY A 430 -16.35 12.90 31.75
C GLY A 430 -15.99 14.38 31.75
N ASP A 431 -17.03 15.22 31.74
CA ASP A 431 -16.93 16.69 31.82
C ASP A 431 -15.84 17.14 32.82
N PRO A 432 -15.05 18.19 32.49
CA PRO A 432 -13.88 18.60 33.27
C PRO A 432 -14.30 19.05 34.67
N GLY A 433 -14.29 18.12 35.62
CA GLY A 433 -14.72 18.41 36.99
C GLY A 433 -14.65 17.27 38.00
N ARG A 434 -14.24 16.04 37.63
CA ARG A 434 -14.14 14.93 38.59
C ARG A 434 -12.74 14.30 38.62
N PRO A 435 -12.06 14.27 39.77
CA PRO A 435 -10.68 13.79 39.85
C PRO A 435 -10.63 12.26 39.69
N SER A 436 -9.88 11.78 38.71
CA SER A 436 -9.53 10.35 38.57
C SER A 436 -8.25 10.04 39.36
N LYS A 437 -8.22 8.86 39.99
CA LYS A 437 -7.11 8.37 40.83
C LYS A 437 -5.86 8.03 39.98
N PRO A 438 -4.64 8.13 40.54
CA PRO A 438 -3.41 7.96 39.78
C PRO A 438 -3.17 6.47 39.46
N LYS A 439 -2.83 6.17 38.21
CA LYS A 439 -2.26 4.87 37.78
C LYS A 439 -0.74 4.96 37.69
N SER A 440 -0.09 3.81 37.90
CA SER A 440 1.32 3.57 38.22
C SER A 440 2.38 4.04 37.20
N SER A 441 3.55 4.39 37.72
CA SER A 441 4.64 5.16 37.11
C SER A 441 5.68 4.37 36.28
N PHE A 442 5.27 3.50 35.34
CA PHE A 442 6.27 2.80 34.49
C PHE A 442 6.05 2.94 32.97
N ALA A 443 4.90 3.45 32.53
CA ALA A 443 4.63 3.80 31.13
C ALA A 443 5.10 5.23 30.74
N GLU A 444 5.75 5.96 31.64
CA GLU A 444 6.13 7.37 31.45
C GLU A 444 7.51 7.57 30.81
N VAL A 445 8.37 6.55 30.73
CA VAL A 445 9.74 6.75 30.24
C VAL A 445 9.79 6.85 28.70
N GLY A 446 8.85 6.23 27.98
CA GLY A 446 8.69 6.42 26.53
C GLY A 446 7.94 7.70 26.12
N LYS A 447 7.27 8.37 27.07
CA LYS A 447 6.39 9.53 26.82
C LYS A 447 7.03 10.88 27.12
N LEU A 448 8.33 10.93 27.43
CA LEU A 448 9.06 12.16 27.76
C LEU A 448 9.41 13.05 26.55
N SER A 449 8.94 12.74 25.35
CA SER A 449 9.01 13.67 24.19
C SER A 449 7.74 14.54 24.02
N LYS A 450 6.93 14.70 25.08
CA LYS A 450 5.71 15.52 25.10
C LYS A 450 5.93 17.05 25.18
N LEU A 451 6.91 17.57 24.44
CA LEU A 451 7.11 19.01 24.24
C LEU A 451 7.12 19.40 22.76
N VAL A 452 6.29 18.77 21.92
CA VAL A 452 5.91 19.28 20.58
C VAL A 452 4.48 18.81 20.21
N SER A 453 3.48 19.04 21.06
CA SER A 453 2.08 18.66 20.75
C SER A 453 1.03 19.70 21.15
N THR A 454 1.43 20.84 21.72
CA THR A 454 0.48 21.94 22.02
C THR A 454 0.98 23.24 21.42
N GLY A 455 0.62 23.47 20.16
CA GLY A 455 0.81 24.76 19.51
C GLY A 455 1.04 24.66 18.00
N LEU A 456 0.08 24.08 17.27
CA LEU A 456 -0.20 24.21 15.83
C LEU A 456 -1.06 23.01 15.45
N GLY A 457 -2.20 23.23 14.79
CA GLY A 457 -3.25 22.22 14.55
C GLY A 457 -2.88 21.09 13.59
N GLY A 458 -1.86 20.29 13.91
CA GLY A 458 -1.62 18.99 13.30
C GLY A 458 -2.55 17.97 13.93
N THR A 459 -3.47 17.41 13.14
CA THR A 459 -4.23 16.24 13.56
C THR A 459 -3.63 15.01 12.90
N ASP A 460 -3.40 14.02 13.75
CA ASP A 460 -2.70 12.77 13.49
C ASP A 460 -3.13 12.10 12.19
N VAL A 461 -2.13 11.72 11.39
CA VAL A 461 -2.28 10.79 10.27
C VAL A 461 -2.06 9.39 10.84
N SER A 462 -3.01 8.93 11.67
CA SER A 462 -3.11 7.52 12.02
C SER A 462 -3.82 6.82 10.86
N ASN A 463 -3.11 5.99 10.10
CA ASN A 463 -3.75 5.07 9.17
C ASN A 463 -4.43 3.98 10.00
N THR A 464 -5.76 3.99 10.02
CA THR A 464 -6.57 3.01 10.78
C THR A 464 -7.57 2.36 9.84
N VAL A 465 -7.55 1.03 9.85
CA VAL A 465 -7.90 0.17 8.71
C VAL A 465 -9.41 -0.08 8.64
N SER A 466 -10.04 0.19 7.48
CA SER A 466 -11.30 -0.50 7.15
C SER A 466 -10.98 -1.92 6.70
N GLU A 467 -11.26 -2.89 7.57
CA GLU A 467 -11.03 -4.30 7.32
C GLU A 467 -12.13 -4.88 6.42
N ALA A 468 -11.72 -5.79 5.54
CA ALA A 468 -12.63 -6.70 4.88
C ALA A 468 -11.96 -8.06 4.86
N GLU A 469 -11.80 -8.73 6.00
CA GLU A 469 -11.36 -10.13 5.96
C GLU A 469 -11.79 -11.05 7.11
N GLU A 470 -11.97 -12.30 6.69
CA GLU A 470 -12.55 -13.40 7.42
C GLU A 470 -11.48 -14.41 7.86
N GLY A 471 -11.81 -15.18 8.89
CA GLY A 471 -10.99 -16.28 9.38
C GLY A 471 -11.94 -17.29 10.00
N SER A 472 -11.89 -18.52 9.50
CA SER A 472 -12.68 -19.66 9.96
C SER A 472 -11.93 -20.46 11.01
N GLY A 473 -12.64 -20.93 12.04
CA GLY A 473 -12.16 -21.94 12.98
C GLY A 473 -12.67 -23.36 12.67
N GLN A 474 -11.98 -24.37 13.22
CA GLN A 474 -12.53 -25.50 14.01
C GLN A 474 -11.59 -26.74 13.97
N GLY A 475 -11.42 -27.42 15.12
CA GLY A 475 -11.18 -28.87 15.13
C GLY A 475 -10.49 -29.54 16.33
N MET A 476 -11.30 -29.99 17.31
CA MET A 476 -11.36 -31.37 17.87
C MET A 476 -10.37 -31.95 18.93
N TYR A 477 -10.94 -32.92 19.68
CA TYR A 477 -10.43 -33.87 20.73
C TYR A 477 -10.40 -33.32 22.17
N GLY A 478 -10.84 -33.99 23.24
CA GLY A 478 -11.33 -35.36 23.49
C GLY A 478 -11.47 -35.53 25.02
N GLU A 479 -12.27 -36.52 25.45
CA GLU A 479 -12.73 -36.87 26.80
C GLU A 479 -11.65 -36.96 27.92
N ASP A 480 -12.00 -36.59 29.17
CA ASP A 480 -11.83 -37.47 30.36
C ASP A 480 -12.68 -37.00 31.57
N GLU A 481 -13.05 -37.99 32.40
CA GLU A 481 -14.00 -37.98 33.52
C GLU A 481 -13.39 -37.48 34.84
N GLY A 482 -14.23 -37.03 35.80
CA GLY A 482 -13.82 -36.83 37.19
C GLY A 482 -14.87 -36.14 38.07
N GLU A 483 -15.57 -36.92 38.90
CA GLU A 483 -16.59 -36.53 39.88
C GLU A 483 -16.06 -35.68 41.05
N GLY A 484 -16.91 -34.82 41.62
CA GLY A 484 -16.69 -34.23 42.96
C GLY A 484 -17.63 -33.05 43.30
N GLU A 485 -18.66 -33.31 44.10
CA GLU A 485 -19.63 -32.34 44.65
C GLU A 485 -19.01 -31.36 45.67
N GLY A 486 -19.54 -30.13 45.76
CA GLY A 486 -19.35 -29.23 46.90
C GLY A 486 -19.71 -27.77 46.65
N GLU A 487 -20.88 -27.33 47.13
CA GLU A 487 -21.39 -25.95 47.15
C GLU A 487 -20.56 -25.01 48.05
N GLU A 488 -20.38 -23.75 47.63
CA GLU A 488 -20.79 -22.49 48.31
C GLU A 488 -19.92 -21.31 47.81
N GLY A 489 -20.59 -20.22 47.43
CA GLY A 489 -20.05 -19.21 46.53
C GLY A 489 -19.27 -18.07 47.16
N GLU A 490 -18.29 -17.59 46.40
CA GLU A 490 -17.71 -16.25 46.44
C GLU A 490 -17.39 -15.87 44.97
N GLU A 491 -17.90 -14.73 44.50
CA GLU A 491 -17.63 -14.22 43.14
C GLU A 491 -16.20 -13.67 43.07
N GLU A 492 -15.23 -14.53 42.74
CA GLU A 492 -13.89 -14.13 42.32
C GLU A 492 -13.89 -13.80 40.82
N MET A 493 -13.47 -12.58 40.47
CA MET A 493 -13.22 -12.18 39.10
C MET A 493 -12.06 -13.01 38.54
N ASN A 494 -12.35 -13.88 37.58
CA ASN A 494 -11.35 -14.69 36.90
C ASN A 494 -10.45 -13.80 36.04
N GLU A 495 -9.19 -13.63 36.45
CA GLU A 495 -8.11 -13.06 35.64
C GLU A 495 -7.54 -14.13 34.70
N GLU A 496 -8.37 -14.67 33.80
CA GLU A 496 -7.93 -15.58 32.74
C GLU A 496 -8.70 -15.29 31.45
N ASP A 497 -8.34 -14.19 30.79
CA ASP A 497 -8.55 -13.94 29.36
C ASP A 497 -7.42 -13.00 28.89
N GLN A 498 -6.16 -13.41 29.12
CA GLN A 498 -5.04 -12.88 28.36
C GLN A 498 -5.03 -13.65 27.03
N GLU A 499 -5.88 -13.23 26.09
CA GLU A 499 -5.78 -13.66 24.70
C GLU A 499 -4.41 -13.24 24.17
N GLU A 500 -3.50 -14.21 24.10
CA GLU A 500 -2.22 -14.12 23.43
C GLU A 500 -2.48 -13.89 21.93
N PHE A 501 -2.64 -12.62 21.52
CA PHE A 501 -2.76 -12.18 20.13
C PHE A 501 -1.41 -12.30 19.39
N VAL A 502 -0.87 -13.52 19.32
CA VAL A 502 0.21 -13.86 18.40
C VAL A 502 -0.46 -14.38 17.14
N ALA A 503 -0.57 -13.53 16.10
CA ALA A 503 -0.97 -13.98 14.78
C ALA A 503 -0.01 -15.09 14.33
N ARG A 504 -0.51 -16.33 14.27
CA ARG A 504 0.28 -17.46 13.82
C ARG A 504 0.45 -17.37 12.31
N LEU A 505 1.66 -17.70 11.85
CA LEU A 505 2.14 -17.63 10.46
C LEU A 505 1.23 -18.36 9.44
N ASP A 506 0.41 -19.30 9.90
CA ASP A 506 -0.56 -20.10 9.16
C ASP A 506 -1.88 -19.36 8.87
N GLN A 507 -2.08 -18.15 9.43
CA GLN A 507 -3.27 -17.32 9.26
C GLN A 507 -3.14 -16.25 8.16
N LEU A 508 -1.95 -16.10 7.55
CA LEU A 508 -1.70 -15.16 6.46
C LEU A 508 -2.07 -15.82 5.13
N ARG A 509 -3.14 -15.36 4.47
CA ARG A 509 -3.55 -15.89 3.17
C ARG A 509 -2.62 -15.44 2.06
N GLY A 510 -2.25 -16.41 1.22
CA GLY A 510 -1.48 -16.15 0.02
C GLY A 510 -2.34 -16.13 -1.24
N GLY A 511 -2.21 -15.03 -1.97
CA GLY A 511 -1.86 -15.01 -3.37
C GLY A 511 -2.93 -15.25 -4.42
N THR A 512 -2.89 -14.39 -5.44
CA THR A 512 -3.64 -14.54 -6.68
C THR A 512 -3.15 -15.77 -7.43
N GLU A 513 -4.04 -16.47 -8.14
CA GLU A 513 -3.70 -17.68 -8.92
C GLU A 513 -2.84 -17.39 -10.17
N GLU A 514 -2.24 -16.21 -10.25
CA GLU A 514 -1.66 -15.70 -11.48
C GLU A 514 -0.24 -16.18 -11.71
N SER A 515 -0.02 -16.67 -12.92
CA SER A 515 1.31 -16.90 -13.49
C SER A 515 1.83 -15.62 -14.15
N GLU A 516 3.15 -15.54 -14.40
CA GLU A 516 3.90 -14.36 -14.89
C GLU A 516 3.39 -13.70 -16.21
N GLY A 517 2.35 -14.24 -16.84
CA GLY A 517 1.83 -13.74 -18.13
C GLY A 517 0.51 -12.97 -18.08
N GLY A 518 -0.27 -13.07 -17.00
CA GLY A 518 -1.68 -12.61 -16.99
C GLY A 518 -2.52 -13.19 -18.14
N ASP A 519 -3.78 -12.78 -18.25
CA ASP A 519 -4.67 -13.20 -19.36
C ASP A 519 -4.37 -12.47 -20.68
N TRP A 520 -3.31 -11.66 -20.73
CA TRP A 520 -2.94 -10.88 -21.91
C TRP A 520 -2.15 -11.75 -22.90
N VAL A 521 -2.78 -12.08 -24.03
CA VAL A 521 -2.14 -12.81 -25.13
C VAL A 521 -1.88 -11.87 -26.31
N PRO A 522 -0.60 -11.64 -26.71
CA PRO A 522 -0.28 -10.87 -27.90
C PRO A 522 -0.99 -11.45 -29.14
N GLU A 523 -1.54 -10.61 -30.01
CA GLU A 523 -2.26 -11.04 -31.22
C GLU A 523 -1.45 -11.98 -32.12
N SER A 524 -0.11 -11.90 -32.09
CA SER A 524 0.79 -12.80 -32.84
C SER A 524 0.76 -14.26 -32.37
N LYS A 525 0.22 -14.55 -31.18
CA LYS A 525 0.15 -15.88 -30.57
C LYS A 525 -1.26 -16.47 -30.49
N ARG A 526 -2.30 -15.79 -31.01
CA ARG A 526 -3.65 -16.38 -31.07
C ARG A 526 -3.67 -17.53 -32.09
N PRO A 527 -4.19 -18.72 -31.74
CA PRO A 527 -4.35 -19.79 -32.73
C PRO A 527 -5.25 -19.28 -33.85
N LYS A 528 -4.78 -19.41 -35.09
CA LYS A 528 -5.60 -19.10 -36.27
C LYS A 528 -6.78 -20.06 -36.26
N HIS A 529 -7.99 -19.53 -36.09
CA HIS A 529 -9.19 -20.30 -36.40
C HIS A 529 -9.09 -20.74 -37.87
N VAL A 530 -9.06 -22.06 -38.07
CA VAL A 530 -9.16 -22.72 -39.37
C VAL A 530 -10.63 -22.85 -39.73
#